data_AF-A0A183G2G6-F1
#
_entry.id   AF-A0A183G2G6-F1
#
_cell.length_a   1.000
_cell.length_b   1.000
_cell.length_c   1.000
_cell.angle_alpha   90.00
_cell.angle_beta   90.00
_cell.angle_gamma   90.00
#
_symmetry.space_group_name_H-M   'P 1'
#
loop_
_entity.id
_entity.type
_entity.pdbx_description
1 polymer ?
#
loop_
_entity_poly.entity_id
_entity_poly.type
_entity_poly.pdbx_seq_one_letter_code
_entity_poly.pdbx_strand_id
1 'polypeptide(L)'
;MASLTRLEFLVNFENPYSFGLTTWRAGNILLFLYTTVIFQISYLRQFGYLSASGAESQLTAEAISSALKRFQRMFGLPETGVLDDETAALMAKPRCGVKDEPPTTSAWDGLSL
;
A
#
# COMPACT_ATOMS: atom_id res chain seq x y z
N MET A 1 6.66 28.18 -28.33
CA MET A 1 6.90 29.09 -27.18
C MET A 1 6.10 28.56 -26.01
N ALA A 2 6.82 28.20 -24.95
CA ALA A 2 6.34 27.52 -23.77
C ALA A 2 5.47 28.43 -22.89
N SER A 3 4.56 27.82 -22.13
CA SER A 3 4.44 28.00 -20.67
C SER A 3 2.98 27.82 -20.26
N LEU A 4 2.59 26.58 -19.99
CA LEU A 4 1.52 26.28 -19.05
C LEU A 4 2.19 25.94 -17.72
N THR A 5 2.36 26.98 -16.91
CA THR A 5 2.63 26.91 -15.48
C THR A 5 1.62 25.94 -14.86
N ARG A 6 2.00 24.72 -14.47
CA ARG A 6 2.87 24.37 -13.33
C ARG A 6 2.26 24.94 -12.03
N LEU A 7 1.59 24.05 -11.29
CA LEU A 7 1.34 24.07 -9.83
C LEU A 7 0.05 24.69 -9.27
N GLU A 8 -1.14 24.25 -9.71
CA GLU A 8 -2.33 24.29 -8.83
C GLU A 8 -3.05 22.94 -8.68
N PHE A 9 -2.60 21.89 -9.37
CA PHE A 9 -2.96 20.52 -9.02
C PHE A 9 -1.97 19.95 -8.00
N LEU A 10 -1.78 20.69 -6.91
CA LEU A 10 -0.99 20.26 -5.77
C LEU A 10 -1.93 20.02 -4.59
N VAL A 11 -2.06 18.73 -4.23
CA VAL A 11 -2.30 18.29 -2.85
C VAL A 11 -3.66 18.69 -2.24
N ASN A 12 -4.76 18.20 -2.81
CA ASN A 12 -6.09 18.18 -2.16
C ASN A 12 -6.65 16.74 -2.02
N PHE A 13 -5.76 15.76 -1.88
CA PHE A 13 -6.11 14.56 -1.16
C PHE A 13 -5.25 14.60 0.09
N GLU A 14 -5.84 15.04 1.20
CA GLU A 14 -5.32 14.74 2.52
C GLU A 14 -5.03 13.25 2.56
N ASN A 15 -3.75 12.93 2.49
CA ASN A 15 -3.23 11.69 2.99
C ASN A 15 -3.77 11.58 4.43
N PRO A 16 -4.57 10.57 4.78
CA PRO A 16 -5.17 10.46 6.12
C PRO A 16 -4.13 10.29 7.25
N TYR A 17 -2.83 10.32 6.92
CA TYR A 17 -1.71 10.32 7.87
C TYR A 17 -0.99 11.66 8.01
N SER A 18 -1.44 12.73 7.36
CA SER A 18 -1.13 14.10 7.79
C SER A 18 -1.92 14.42 9.06
N PHE A 19 -1.72 13.62 10.11
CA PHE A 19 -2.30 13.87 11.42
C PHE A 19 -1.66 15.15 11.95
N GLY A 20 -2.44 16.23 11.93
CA GLY A 20 -2.05 17.53 12.44
C GLY A 20 -1.46 17.39 13.84
N LEU A 21 -0.27 17.97 14.01
CA LEU A 21 0.44 18.11 15.27
C LEU A 21 -0.36 18.99 16.24
N THR A 22 -1.45 18.49 16.83
CA THR A 22 -2.10 19.15 17.97
C THR A 22 -2.76 18.17 18.96
N THR A 23 -2.03 17.93 20.05
CA THR A 23 -2.49 17.56 21.43
C THR A 23 -2.84 16.08 21.71
N TRP A 24 -2.47 15.41 22.82
CA TRP A 24 -1.83 15.79 24.09
C TRP A 24 -1.27 14.51 24.79
N ARG A 25 -0.03 14.58 25.29
CA ARG A 25 0.58 13.77 26.39
C ARG A 25 0.55 12.23 26.34
N ALA A 26 1.75 11.68 26.15
CA ALA A 26 2.32 10.54 26.86
C ALA A 26 1.47 9.28 27.05
N GLY A 27 1.96 8.16 26.47
CA GLY A 27 1.95 6.90 27.22
C GLY A 27 1.47 5.66 26.52
N ASN A 28 1.30 5.63 25.20
CA ASN A 28 0.97 4.36 24.54
C ASN A 28 1.65 4.20 23.16
N ILE A 29 2.92 3.80 23.18
CA ILE A 29 3.68 3.39 21.98
C ILE A 29 2.88 2.34 21.18
N LEU A 30 2.09 1.51 21.87
CA LEU A 30 1.29 0.45 21.25
C LEU A 30 0.30 1.00 20.21
N LEU A 31 -0.35 2.13 20.43
CA LEU A 31 -1.30 2.70 19.45
C LEU A 31 -0.58 3.25 18.22
N PHE A 32 0.59 3.88 18.41
CA PHE A 32 1.40 4.43 17.32
C PHE A 32 1.98 3.34 16.41
N LEU A 33 2.38 2.20 16.99
CA LEU A 33 2.82 1.02 16.24
C LEU A 33 1.64 0.24 15.63
N TYR A 34 0.46 0.29 16.25
CA TYR A 34 -0.73 -0.43 15.76
C TYR A 34 -1.28 0.20 14.46
N THR A 35 -1.27 1.52 14.33
CA THR A 35 -1.84 2.18 13.15
C THR A 35 -1.01 2.01 11.88
N THR A 36 0.33 1.99 12.00
CA THR A 36 1.24 1.87 10.84
C THR A 36 1.20 0.47 10.24
N VAL A 37 1.19 -0.56 11.08
CA VAL A 37 1.17 -1.96 10.63
C VAL A 37 -0.16 -2.34 9.98
N ILE A 38 -1.29 -1.83 10.47
CA ILE A 38 -2.62 -2.14 9.91
C ILE A 38 -2.81 -1.48 8.54
N PHE A 39 -2.23 -0.30 8.29
CA PHE A 39 -2.36 0.40 7.01
C PHE A 39 -1.74 -0.38 5.85
N GLN A 40 -0.48 -0.82 5.98
CA GLN A 40 0.22 -1.56 4.92
C GLN A 40 -0.54 -2.85 4.51
N ILE A 41 -1.04 -3.61 5.49
CA ILE A 41 -1.76 -4.86 5.24
C ILE A 41 -3.08 -4.56 4.51
N SER A 42 -3.80 -3.53 4.95
CA SER A 42 -5.07 -3.12 4.35
C SER A 42 -4.87 -2.67 2.90
N TYR A 43 -3.83 -1.88 2.64
CA TYR A 43 -3.47 -1.44 1.30
C TYR A 43 -3.12 -2.63 0.38
N LEU A 44 -2.22 -3.51 0.83
CA LEU A 44 -1.78 -4.67 0.04
C LEU A 44 -2.96 -5.59 -0.29
N ARG A 45 -3.91 -5.78 0.63
CA ARG A 45 -5.17 -6.51 0.35
C ARG A 45 -6.07 -5.78 -0.64
N GLN A 46 -6.27 -4.48 -0.47
CA GLN A 46 -7.14 -3.68 -1.32
C GLN A 46 -6.71 -3.75 -2.78
N PHE A 47 -5.40 -3.70 -3.04
CA PHE A 47 -4.85 -3.67 -4.39
C PHE A 47 -4.40 -5.01 -4.96
N GLY A 48 -4.65 -6.10 -4.21
CA GLY A 48 -4.52 -7.47 -4.70
C GLY A 48 -3.19 -8.15 -4.39
N TYR A 49 -2.25 -7.46 -3.74
CA TYR A 49 -0.96 -8.01 -3.34
C TYR A 49 -1.03 -8.98 -2.15
N LEU A 50 -2.14 -9.03 -1.41
CA LEU A 50 -2.38 -10.05 -0.39
C LEU A 50 -3.73 -10.72 -0.63
N SER A 51 -3.71 -12.03 -0.87
CA SER A 51 -4.94 -12.80 -0.98
C SER A 51 -5.63 -13.02 0.37
N ALA A 52 -6.96 -13.02 0.37
CA ALA A 52 -7.78 -13.37 1.53
C ALA A 52 -7.84 -14.90 1.76
N SER A 53 -7.33 -15.70 0.83
CA SER A 53 -7.31 -17.17 0.87
C SER A 53 -5.91 -17.71 0.55
N GLY A 54 -5.63 -18.95 0.96
CA GLY A 54 -4.33 -19.59 0.75
C GLY A 54 -3.25 -19.13 1.74
N ALA A 55 -1.98 -19.37 1.42
CA ALA A 55 -0.86 -19.08 2.32
C ALA A 55 -0.75 -17.59 2.70
N GLU A 56 -1.16 -16.68 1.82
CA GLU A 56 -1.11 -15.23 2.05
C GLU A 56 -2.20 -14.71 3.00
N SER A 57 -3.22 -15.53 3.29
CA SER A 57 -4.28 -15.18 4.24
C SER A 57 -3.77 -15.10 5.69
N GLN A 58 -2.67 -15.80 5.99
CA GLN A 58 -2.14 -15.95 7.35
C GLN A 58 -1.37 -14.72 7.84
N LEU A 59 -1.23 -13.66 7.02
CA LEU A 59 -0.54 -12.40 7.37
C LEU A 59 0.83 -12.63 8.04
N THR A 60 1.56 -13.65 7.59
CA THR A 60 2.92 -13.91 8.08
C THR A 60 3.89 -12.83 7.60
N ALA A 61 5.02 -12.68 8.28
CA ALA A 61 6.06 -11.73 7.87
C ALA A 61 6.53 -12.01 6.44
N GLU A 62 6.62 -13.28 6.07
CA GLU A 62 7.01 -13.74 4.73
C GLU A 62 5.96 -13.38 3.68
N ALA A 63 4.66 -13.54 3.99
CA ALA A 63 3.57 -13.17 3.09
C ALA A 63 3.55 -11.66 2.83
N ILE A 64 3.71 -10.86 3.89
CA ILE A 64 3.76 -9.40 3.79
C ILE A 64 5.01 -8.96 3.00
N SER A 65 6.17 -9.56 3.29
CA SER A 65 7.41 -9.24 2.59
C SER A 65 7.33 -9.59 1.10
N SER A 66 6.75 -10.73 0.74
CA SER A 66 6.51 -11.12 -0.65
C SER A 66 5.57 -10.14 -1.36
N ALA A 67 4.48 -9.73 -0.69
CA ALA A 67 3.55 -8.74 -1.20
C ALA A 67 4.22 -7.38 -1.44
N LEU A 68 5.07 -6.93 -0.51
CA LEU A 68 5.86 -5.70 -0.66
C LEU A 68 6.84 -5.78 -1.82
N LYS A 69 7.50 -6.92 -2.05
CA LYS A 69 8.40 -7.09 -3.21
C LYS A 69 7.65 -6.96 -4.54
N ARG A 70 6.43 -7.51 -4.64
CA ARG A 70 5.58 -7.35 -5.84
C ARG A 70 5.19 -5.90 -6.06
N PHE A 71 4.79 -5.20 -5.00
CA PHE A 71 4.52 -3.76 -5.05
C PHE A 71 5.76 -2.99 -5.52
N GLN A 72 6.90 -3.19 -4.86
CA GLN A 72 8.17 -2.53 -5.19
C GLN A 72 8.57 -2.75 -6.64
N ARG A 73 8.48 -4.00 -7.12
CA ARG A 73 8.73 -4.34 -8.53
C ARG A 73 7.84 -3.58 -9.49
N MET A 74 6.54 -3.46 -9.19
CA MET A 74 5.57 -2.76 -10.04
C MET A 74 5.93 -1.27 -10.17
N PHE A 75 6.34 -0.64 -9.07
CA PHE A 75 6.72 0.77 -9.03
C PHE A 75 8.20 1.03 -9.37
N GLY A 76 8.97 0.00 -9.72
CA GLY A 76 10.39 0.13 -10.08
C GLY A 76 11.32 0.40 -8.89
N LEU A 77 10.88 0.11 -7.67
CA LEU A 77 11.69 0.17 -6.45
C LEU A 77 12.54 -1.10 -6.28
N PRO A 78 13.63 -1.03 -5.50
CA PRO A 78 14.36 -2.23 -5.08
C PRO A 78 13.45 -3.19 -4.30
N GLU A 79 13.49 -4.48 -4.64
CA GLU A 79 12.66 -5.54 -4.01
C GLU A 79 13.16 -5.94 -2.62
N THR A 80 13.22 -4.99 -1.69
CA THR A 80 13.67 -5.21 -0.31
C THR A 80 12.68 -6.07 0.47
N GLY A 81 11.38 -5.99 0.14
CA GLY A 81 10.31 -6.63 0.89
C GLY A 81 10.12 -6.04 2.29
N VAL A 82 10.58 -4.81 2.50
CA VAL A 82 10.45 -4.02 3.73
C VAL A 82 9.69 -2.75 3.39
N LEU A 83 8.82 -2.30 4.31
CA LEU A 83 8.14 -1.03 4.18
C LEU A 83 9.11 0.10 4.53
N ASP A 84 9.90 0.53 3.55
CA ASP A 84 10.77 1.71 3.64
C ASP A 84 10.01 3.00 3.35
N ASP A 85 10.64 4.14 3.64
CA ASP A 85 10.04 5.47 3.49
C ASP A 85 9.60 5.76 2.05
N GLU A 86 10.34 5.26 1.06
CA GLU A 86 10.03 5.44 -0.36
C GLU A 86 8.79 4.63 -0.77
N THR A 87 8.72 3.36 -0.33
CA THR A 87 7.55 2.49 -0.49
C THR A 87 6.32 3.10 0.19
N ALA A 88 6.46 3.58 1.43
CA ALA A 88 5.38 4.21 2.17
C ALA A 88 4.89 5.51 1.50
N ALA A 89 5.80 6.35 1.00
CA ALA A 89 5.46 7.57 0.28
C ALA A 89 4.70 7.27 -1.02
N LEU A 90 5.00 6.16 -1.70
CA LEU A 90 4.26 5.72 -2.89
C LEU A 90 2.88 5.17 -2.55
N MET A 91 2.76 4.35 -1.51
CA MET A 91 1.48 3.83 -1.04
C MET A 91 0.54 4.95 -0.57
N ALA A 92 1.09 6.07 -0.09
CA ALA A 92 0.33 7.24 0.34
C ALA A 92 -0.21 8.11 -0.81
N LYS A 93 0.23 7.91 -2.07
CA LYS A 93 -0.26 8.70 -3.20
C LYS A 93 -1.69 8.29 -3.57
N PRO A 94 -2.58 9.26 -3.87
CA PRO A 94 -3.92 8.94 -4.34
C PRO A 94 -3.84 8.17 -5.65
N ARG A 95 -4.66 7.12 -5.76
CA ARG A 95 -4.70 6.21 -6.90
C ARG A 95 -6.14 5.83 -7.22
N CYS A 96 -6.36 5.28 -8.41
CA CYS A 96 -7.65 4.68 -8.72
C CYS A 96 -7.85 3.41 -7.88
N GLY A 97 -9.10 3.10 -7.53
CA GLY A 97 -9.45 1.92 -6.71
C GLY A 97 -9.34 0.57 -7.43
N VAL A 98 -8.73 0.55 -8.63
CA VAL A 98 -8.54 -0.66 -9.43
C VAL A 98 -7.37 -1.46 -8.84
N LYS A 99 -7.54 -2.78 -8.76
CA LYS A 99 -6.49 -3.70 -8.28
C LYS A 99 -5.35 -3.79 -9.29
N ASP A 100 -4.13 -3.90 -8.77
CA ASP A 100 -2.93 -4.06 -9.60
C ASP A 100 -2.76 -5.52 -10.04
N GLU A 101 -3.08 -6.45 -9.14
CA GLU A 101 -3.01 -7.88 -9.42
C GLU A 101 -4.43 -8.48 -9.56
N PRO A 102 -4.67 -9.29 -10.61
CA PRO A 102 -5.88 -10.09 -10.67
C PRO A 102 -5.91 -11.07 -9.48
N PRO A 103 -7.09 -11.47 -9.01
CA PRO A 103 -7.17 -12.48 -7.96
C PRO A 103 -6.41 -13.73 -8.40
N THR A 104 -5.50 -14.21 -7.54
CA THR A 104 -4.72 -15.45 -7.75
C THR A 104 -5.60 -16.71 -7.83
N THR A 105 -6.89 -16.55 -7.57
CA THR A 105 -7.93 -17.53 -7.92
C THR A 105 -8.69 -17.01 -9.14
N SER A 106 -8.05 -17.06 -10.31
CA SER A 106 -8.82 -16.94 -11.52
C SER A 106 -9.67 -18.21 -11.62
N ALA A 107 -10.96 -18.09 -11.32
CA ALA A 107 -11.96 -19.15 -11.55
C ALA A 107 -12.09 -19.49 -13.06
N TRP A 108 -11.29 -18.86 -13.92
CA TRP A 108 -11.26 -19.01 -15.37
C TRP A 108 -10.05 -19.84 -15.86
N ASP A 109 -9.08 -20.17 -15.01
CA ASP A 109 -7.97 -21.08 -15.36
C ASP A 109 -8.43 -22.54 -15.62
N GLY A 110 -9.74 -22.81 -15.50
CA GLY A 110 -10.36 -24.11 -15.79
C GLY A 110 -11.34 -24.14 -16.96
N LEU A 111 -11.49 -23.05 -17.74
CA LEU A 111 -12.44 -22.96 -18.85
C LEU A 111 -11.78 -22.44 -20.13
N SER A 112 -10.68 -23.06 -20.53
CA SER A 112 -10.25 -23.07 -21.94
C SER A 112 -10.83 -24.32 -22.60
N LEU A 113 -11.85 -24.13 -23.45
CA LEU A 113 -12.37 -25.12 -24.40
C LEU A 113 -11.29 -25.53 -25.42
#